data_AF-A0A0G4GP39-F1
#
_entry.id   AF-A0A0G4GP39-F1
#
_cell.length_a   1.000
_cell.length_b   1.000
_cell.length_c   1.000
_cell.angle_alpha   90.00
_cell.angle_beta   90.00
_cell.angle_gamma   90.00
#
_symmetry.space_group_name_H-M   'P 1'
#
loop_
_entity.id
_entity.type
_entity.pdbx_description
1 polymer ?
#
loop_
_entity_poly.entity_id
_entity_poly.type
_entity_poly.pdbx_seq_one_letter_code
_entity_poly.pdbx_strand_id
1 'polypeptide(L)'
;MSSDSGTFEFVTTVVVLATGIFVFCCMKGSSEGRDTNRKKSDAPPTVTVSLNRQCLSLVAGGAPLPIAKGLETLRELSKLFRVVTISQVADEEEFERVKAVLTAEGVCDKIPPHRHLACTTVQGRASMVRQLKPFYHIDTEGEVIRTLEGKVPNLAWVAPAPEESQSAPLASSSSSTTDPSSSSSAVAVSSSSSSSSSSSSSSAGITSRKGPPLTAAGMRTGPGGSPQQQQSGLPRQFQTEPGFSSLEECVGVLQQMASLEGVAGKA
;
A
#
# COMPACT_ATOMS: atom_id res chain seq x y z
N MET A 1 -35.91 -17.04 -33.41
CA MET A 1 -34.98 -17.67 -32.45
C MET A 1 -33.61 -17.76 -33.11
N SER A 2 -32.97 -16.60 -33.28
CA SER A 2 -31.63 -16.47 -33.82
C SER A 2 -30.99 -15.27 -33.13
N SER A 3 -29.69 -15.38 -32.88
CA SER A 3 -28.80 -14.35 -32.29
C SER A 3 -28.55 -14.49 -30.79
N ASP A 4 -27.55 -15.31 -30.42
CA ASP A 4 -26.70 -15.11 -29.23
C ASP A 4 -25.37 -15.90 -29.32
N SER A 5 -24.84 -16.11 -30.54
CA SER A 5 -23.57 -16.81 -30.73
C SER A 5 -22.34 -15.89 -30.66
N GLY A 6 -22.52 -14.57 -30.59
CA GLY A 6 -21.42 -13.60 -30.66
C GLY A 6 -20.71 -13.32 -29.33
N THR A 7 -21.40 -13.47 -28.20
CA THR A 7 -20.84 -13.19 -26.87
C THR A 7 -19.88 -14.29 -26.40
N PHE A 8 -20.10 -15.54 -26.81
CA PHE A 8 -19.28 -16.67 -26.37
C PHE A 8 -17.87 -16.68 -26.98
N GLU A 9 -17.74 -16.29 -28.25
CA GLU A 9 -16.45 -16.17 -28.95
C GLU A 9 -15.57 -15.07 -28.34
N PHE A 10 -16.18 -13.96 -27.92
CA PHE A 10 -15.45 -12.83 -27.33
C PHE A 10 -14.90 -13.15 -25.94
N VAL A 11 -15.71 -13.80 -25.09
CA VAL A 11 -15.27 -14.22 -23.75
C VAL A 11 -14.14 -15.25 -23.83
N THR A 12 -14.26 -16.22 -24.73
CA THR A 12 -13.23 -17.25 -24.90
C THR A 12 -11.91 -16.66 -25.41
N THR A 13 -11.97 -15.70 -26.33
CA THR A 13 -10.77 -15.02 -26.85
C THR A 13 -10.08 -14.20 -25.76
N VAL A 14 -10.83 -13.47 -24.93
CA VAL A 14 -10.26 -12.69 -23.82
C VAL A 14 -9.64 -13.61 -22.76
N VAL A 15 -10.26 -14.75 -22.46
CA VAL A 15 -9.72 -15.73 -21.50
C VAL A 15 -8.45 -16.39 -22.02
N VAL A 16 -8.40 -16.78 -23.30
CA VAL A 16 -7.19 -17.36 -23.94
C VAL A 16 -6.06 -16.34 -24.01
N LEU A 17 -6.38 -15.07 -24.27
CA LEU A 17 -5.38 -14.01 -24.35
C LEU A 17 -4.85 -13.63 -22.96
N ALA A 18 -5.73 -13.56 -21.96
CA ALA A 18 -5.36 -13.34 -20.56
C ALA A 18 -4.50 -14.51 -20.02
N THR A 19 -4.88 -15.76 -20.29
CA THR A 19 -4.07 -16.92 -19.90
C THR A 19 -2.74 -17.00 -20.68
N GLY A 20 -2.72 -16.61 -21.96
CA GLY A 20 -1.50 -16.53 -22.76
C GLY A 20 -0.51 -15.47 -22.28
N ILE A 21 -1.00 -14.26 -21.96
CA ILE A 21 -0.19 -13.18 -21.36
C ILE A 21 0.30 -13.60 -19.98
N PHE A 22 -0.57 -14.23 -19.18
CA PHE A 22 -0.21 -14.73 -17.86
C PHE A 22 0.90 -15.79 -17.91
N VAL A 23 0.79 -16.78 -18.79
CA VAL A 23 1.85 -17.79 -19.01
C VAL A 23 3.15 -17.12 -19.50
N PHE A 24 3.06 -16.15 -20.40
CA PHE A 24 4.22 -15.41 -20.87
C PHE A 24 4.89 -14.58 -19.77
N CYS A 25 4.11 -13.96 -18.89
CA CYS A 25 4.59 -13.25 -17.71
C CYS A 25 5.23 -14.21 -16.68
N CYS A 26 4.63 -15.37 -16.45
CA CYS A 26 5.19 -16.42 -15.58
C CYS A 26 6.53 -16.96 -16.11
N MET A 27 6.69 -17.11 -17.43
CA MET A 27 7.94 -17.60 -18.01
C MET A 27 9.08 -16.57 -18.00
N LYS A 28 8.79 -15.27 -17.89
CA LYS A 28 9.81 -14.20 -17.92
C LYS A 28 10.38 -13.83 -16.53
N GLY A 29 9.93 -14.51 -15.47
CA GLY A 29 10.40 -14.32 -14.09
C GLY A 29 11.72 -15.02 -13.72
N SER A 30 12.39 -15.71 -14.66
CA SER A 30 13.58 -16.50 -14.37
C SER A 30 14.82 -15.98 -15.08
N SER A 31 15.44 -14.91 -14.56
CA SER A 31 16.90 -14.74 -14.57
C SER A 31 17.30 -13.41 -13.92
N GLU A 32 17.84 -13.47 -12.70
CA GLU A 32 19.12 -12.84 -12.45
C GLU A 32 19.78 -13.50 -11.24
N GLY A 33 20.88 -14.20 -11.54
CA GLY A 33 21.64 -14.99 -10.58
C GLY A 33 22.18 -14.14 -9.44
N ARG A 34 21.90 -14.59 -8.22
CA ARG A 34 22.75 -14.36 -7.06
C ARG A 34 22.83 -15.64 -6.24
N ASP A 35 23.96 -16.30 -6.43
CA ASP A 35 24.69 -17.14 -5.49
C ASP A 35 23.86 -17.97 -4.50
N THR A 36 23.78 -19.23 -4.90
CA THR A 36 23.50 -20.46 -4.18
C THR A 36 24.25 -20.59 -2.85
N ASN A 37 23.72 -20.10 -1.72
CA ASN A 37 23.88 -20.77 -0.41
C ASN A 37 23.03 -20.23 0.75
N ARG A 38 21.86 -19.63 0.49
CA ARG A 38 20.90 -19.40 1.58
C ARG A 38 20.01 -20.63 1.68
N LYS A 39 20.06 -21.32 2.83
CA LYS A 39 18.96 -22.16 3.32
C LYS A 39 17.68 -21.35 3.10
N LYS A 40 16.95 -21.68 2.04
CA LYS A 40 15.76 -20.97 1.58
C LYS A 40 14.79 -21.09 2.74
N SER A 41 14.66 -20.04 3.55
CA SER A 41 13.63 -20.02 4.58
C SER A 41 12.33 -20.09 3.80
N ASP A 42 11.55 -21.15 4.02
CA ASP A 42 10.21 -21.40 3.45
C ASP A 42 9.18 -20.35 3.91
N ALA A 43 9.61 -19.12 4.13
CA ALA A 43 8.77 -18.02 4.53
C ALA A 43 7.88 -17.63 3.34
N PRO A 44 6.55 -17.54 3.55
CA PRO A 44 5.64 -17.19 2.47
C PRO A 44 5.95 -15.79 1.92
N PRO A 45 5.69 -15.56 0.62
CA PRO A 45 5.89 -14.26 0.00
C PRO A 45 5.08 -13.18 0.74
N THR A 46 5.63 -11.97 0.79
CA THR A 46 5.01 -10.85 1.51
C THR A 46 4.14 -10.03 0.57
N VAL A 47 2.89 -9.82 0.95
CA VAL A 47 1.94 -8.99 0.21
C VAL A 47 1.55 -7.80 1.08
N THR A 48 1.54 -6.62 0.49
CA THR A 48 1.08 -5.40 1.17
C THR A 48 -0.23 -4.93 0.57
N VAL A 49 -1.20 -4.57 1.40
CA VAL A 49 -2.54 -4.14 0.97
C VAL A 49 -2.90 -2.82 1.63
N SER A 50 -3.31 -1.84 0.83
CA SER A 50 -3.91 -0.60 1.32
C SER A 50 -5.34 -0.88 1.81
N LEU A 51 -5.66 -0.52 3.05
CA LEU A 51 -7.00 -0.75 3.60
C LEU A 51 -8.03 0.29 3.11
N ASN A 52 -7.56 1.46 2.74
CA ASN A 52 -8.38 2.61 2.40
C ASN A 52 -9.25 2.30 1.16
N ARG A 53 -10.57 2.44 1.33
CA ARG A 53 -11.62 2.24 0.31
C ARG A 53 -11.84 0.79 -0.16
N GLN A 54 -10.94 -0.14 0.15
CA GLN A 54 -11.09 -1.57 -0.23
C GLN A 54 -11.64 -2.40 0.92
N CYS A 55 -11.04 -2.24 2.10
CA CYS A 55 -11.42 -3.01 3.29
C CYS A 55 -12.17 -2.15 4.30
N LEU A 56 -11.85 -0.85 4.34
CA LEU A 56 -12.42 0.10 5.27
C LEU A 56 -12.81 1.38 4.53
N SER A 57 -14.03 1.85 4.74
CA SER A 57 -14.42 3.21 4.38
C SER A 57 -14.09 4.13 5.55
N LEU A 58 -13.07 4.97 5.35
CA LEU A 58 -12.61 5.96 6.32
C LEU A 58 -13.26 7.29 5.98
N VAL A 59 -14.22 7.70 6.80
CA VAL A 59 -14.82 9.04 6.76
C VAL A 59 -14.04 9.92 7.73
N ALA A 60 -13.56 11.07 7.28
CA ALA A 60 -12.78 11.98 8.13
C ALA A 60 -13.58 12.36 9.40
N GLY A 61 -13.01 12.05 10.57
CA GLY A 61 -13.68 12.26 11.86
C GLY A 61 -14.80 11.26 12.20
N GLY A 62 -15.09 10.33 11.31
CA GLY A 62 -16.08 9.27 11.49
C GLY A 62 -15.48 7.96 12.04
N ALA A 63 -16.36 7.03 12.39
CA ALA A 63 -15.95 5.66 12.69
C ALA A 63 -15.59 4.92 11.38
N PRO A 64 -14.48 4.15 11.35
CA PRO A 64 -14.17 3.31 10.20
C PRO A 64 -15.29 2.30 9.96
N LEU A 65 -15.82 2.26 8.75
CA LEU A 65 -16.86 1.31 8.37
C LEU A 65 -16.23 0.09 7.67
N PRO A 66 -16.44 -1.14 8.19
CA PRO A 66 -15.92 -2.35 7.56
C PRO A 66 -16.64 -2.64 6.24
N ILE A 67 -15.86 -2.93 5.19
CA ILE A 67 -16.36 -3.44 3.93
C ILE A 67 -16.24 -4.96 3.99
N ALA A 68 -17.33 -5.65 4.30
CA ALA A 68 -17.35 -7.10 4.58
C ALA A 68 -16.59 -7.92 3.54
N LYS A 69 -16.84 -7.62 2.27
CA LYS A 69 -16.22 -8.27 1.10
C LYS A 69 -14.71 -8.10 1.03
N GLY A 70 -14.21 -6.89 1.33
CA GLY A 70 -12.77 -6.61 1.37
C GLY A 70 -12.07 -7.31 2.53
N LEU A 71 -12.72 -7.37 3.69
CA LEU A 71 -12.19 -8.08 4.87
C LEU A 71 -12.16 -9.60 4.67
N GLU A 72 -13.18 -10.18 4.04
CA GLU A 72 -13.18 -11.60 3.67
C GLU A 72 -12.00 -11.92 2.74
N THR A 73 -11.85 -11.13 1.68
CA THR A 73 -10.74 -11.24 0.73
C THR A 73 -9.38 -11.13 1.43
N LEU A 74 -9.24 -10.21 2.39
CA LEU A 74 -8.03 -10.06 3.19
C LEU A 74 -7.74 -11.28 4.07
N ARG A 75 -8.77 -11.89 4.67
CA ARG A 75 -8.63 -13.14 5.43
C ARG A 75 -8.18 -14.29 4.53
N GLU A 76 -8.70 -14.39 3.31
CA GLU A 76 -8.24 -15.42 2.36
C GLU A 76 -6.77 -15.24 1.96
N LEU A 77 -6.35 -14.00 1.64
CA LEU A 77 -4.96 -13.69 1.34
C LEU A 77 -4.02 -14.10 2.48
N SER A 78 -4.43 -13.91 3.73
CA SER A 78 -3.62 -14.25 4.90
C SER A 78 -3.32 -15.75 5.05
N LYS A 79 -4.09 -16.63 4.39
CA LYS A 79 -3.84 -18.08 4.38
C LYS A 79 -2.66 -18.46 3.49
N LEU A 80 -2.42 -17.67 2.45
CA LEU A 80 -1.44 -17.97 1.39
C LEU A 80 -0.18 -17.13 1.51
N PHE A 81 -0.32 -15.90 2.00
CA PHE A 81 0.73 -14.89 1.99
C PHE A 81 1.00 -14.33 3.37
N ARG A 82 2.22 -13.80 3.54
CA ARG A 82 2.54 -12.92 4.66
C ARG A 82 1.96 -11.54 4.39
N VAL A 83 0.73 -11.30 4.84
CA VAL A 83 0.03 -10.03 4.61
C VAL A 83 0.49 -8.94 5.59
N VAL A 84 0.70 -7.74 5.07
CA VAL A 84 0.93 -6.50 5.82
C VAL A 84 -0.09 -5.47 5.32
N THR A 85 -0.85 -4.87 6.22
CA THR A 85 -1.87 -3.90 5.83
C THR A 85 -1.40 -2.49 6.15
N ILE A 86 -1.69 -1.55 5.26
CA ILE A 86 -1.34 -0.14 5.48
C ILE A 86 -2.62 0.68 5.41
N SER A 87 -2.92 1.44 6.45
CA SER A 87 -4.01 2.43 6.47
C SER A 87 -3.43 3.84 6.41
N GLN A 88 -4.05 4.70 5.62
CA GLN A 88 -3.80 6.14 5.69
C GLN A 88 -4.82 6.79 6.61
N VAL A 89 -4.36 7.33 7.73
CA VAL A 89 -5.16 7.88 8.84
C VAL A 89 -4.53 9.20 9.30
N ALA A 90 -5.34 10.12 9.82
CA ALA A 90 -4.84 11.43 10.25
C ALA A 90 -4.04 11.34 11.55
N ASP A 91 -4.53 10.53 12.51
CA ASP A 91 -4.03 10.47 13.88
C ASP A 91 -3.93 9.03 14.39
N GLU A 92 -3.15 8.82 15.45
CA GLU A 92 -3.01 7.52 16.11
C GLU A 92 -4.35 7.04 16.70
N GLU A 93 -5.22 7.95 17.16
CA GLU A 93 -6.55 7.60 17.65
C GLU A 93 -7.43 6.97 16.56
N GLU A 94 -7.35 7.48 15.33
CA GLU A 94 -8.05 6.91 14.19
C GLU A 94 -7.48 5.53 13.84
N PHE A 95 -6.16 5.37 13.94
CA PHE A 95 -5.51 4.08 13.75
C PHE A 95 -5.96 3.03 14.77
N GLU A 96 -6.08 3.40 16.05
CA GLU A 96 -6.58 2.51 17.09
C GLU A 96 -8.04 2.12 16.84
N ARG A 97 -8.88 3.04 16.35
CA ARG A 97 -10.24 2.71 15.89
C ARG A 97 -10.23 1.71 14.73
N VAL A 98 -9.34 1.88 13.76
CA VAL A 98 -9.15 0.94 12.65
C VAL A 98 -8.76 -0.44 13.17
N LYS A 99 -7.78 -0.54 14.08
CA LYS A 99 -7.40 -1.81 14.70
C LYS A 99 -8.54 -2.46 15.47
N ALA A 100 -9.32 -1.67 16.21
CA ALA A 100 -10.48 -2.17 16.95
C ALA A 100 -11.52 -2.80 16.01
N VAL A 101 -11.81 -2.16 14.88
CA VAL A 101 -12.71 -2.73 13.85
C VAL A 101 -12.13 -4.01 13.25
N LEU A 102 -10.85 -4.02 12.87
CA LEU A 102 -10.20 -5.23 12.35
C LEU A 102 -10.19 -6.39 13.36
N THR A 103 -10.08 -6.07 14.65
CA THR A 103 -10.12 -7.05 15.74
C THR A 103 -11.53 -7.58 15.93
N ALA A 104 -12.55 -6.71 15.95
CA ALA A 104 -13.95 -7.10 16.05
C ALA A 104 -14.38 -8.01 14.88
N GLU A 105 -13.81 -7.77 13.71
CA GLU A 105 -14.02 -8.57 12.50
C GLU A 105 -13.14 -9.84 12.47
N GLY A 106 -12.33 -10.13 13.48
CA GLY A 106 -11.50 -11.35 13.51
C GLY A 106 -10.40 -11.40 12.44
N VAL A 107 -10.01 -10.26 11.87
CA VAL A 107 -8.87 -10.17 10.93
C VAL A 107 -7.54 -10.32 11.68
N CYS A 108 -7.48 -9.79 12.91
CA CYS A 108 -6.28 -9.84 13.76
C CYS A 108 -5.89 -11.28 14.19
N ASP A 109 -6.80 -12.25 14.08
CA ASP A 109 -6.49 -13.67 14.35
C ASP A 109 -5.52 -14.26 13.33
N LYS A 110 -5.49 -13.70 12.11
CA LYS A 110 -4.65 -14.17 11.00
C LYS A 110 -3.50 -13.22 10.69
N ILE A 111 -3.70 -11.93 10.92
CA ILE A 111 -2.70 -10.89 10.69
C ILE A 111 -2.25 -10.35 12.05
N PRO A 112 -1.00 -10.59 12.46
CA PRO A 112 -0.50 -10.08 13.73
C PRO A 112 -0.60 -8.56 13.82
N PRO A 113 -0.86 -7.99 15.01
CA PRO A 113 -1.11 -6.56 15.17
C PRO A 113 0.05 -5.67 14.70
N HIS A 114 1.30 -6.14 14.82
CA HIS A 114 2.49 -5.43 14.34
C HIS A 114 2.60 -5.33 12.81
N ARG A 115 1.72 -5.99 12.05
CA ARG A 115 1.65 -5.93 10.58
C ARG A 115 0.53 -5.02 10.09
N HIS A 116 -0.23 -4.42 10.99
CA HIS A 116 -1.05 -3.27 10.66
C HIS A 116 -0.17 -2.04 10.83
N LEU A 117 0.00 -1.28 9.75
CA LEU A 117 0.80 -0.05 9.72
C LEU A 117 -0.11 1.12 9.38
N ALA A 118 0.19 2.28 9.96
CA ALA A 118 -0.48 3.53 9.66
C ALA A 118 0.49 4.54 9.04
N CYS A 119 -0.04 5.41 8.19
CA CYS A 119 0.66 6.56 7.64
C CYS A 119 -0.29 7.75 7.51
N THR A 120 0.22 8.98 7.55
CA THR A 120 -0.62 10.18 7.38
C THR A 120 -0.67 10.65 5.93
N THR A 121 0.36 10.34 5.15
CA THR A 121 0.53 10.84 3.78
C THR A 121 0.67 9.70 2.76
N VAL A 122 0.24 9.98 1.53
CA VAL A 122 0.40 9.11 0.35
C VAL A 122 1.88 8.77 0.10
N GLN A 123 2.76 9.76 0.22
CA GLN A 123 4.20 9.57 0.09
C GLN A 123 4.79 8.73 1.24
N GLY A 124 4.27 8.90 2.45
CA GLY A 124 4.60 8.06 3.61
C GLY A 124 4.29 6.59 3.34
N ARG A 125 3.12 6.30 2.78
CA ARG A 125 2.72 4.94 2.35
C ARG A 125 3.69 4.35 1.34
N ALA A 126 3.99 5.07 0.26
CA ALA A 126 4.96 4.63 -0.74
C ALA A 126 6.37 4.41 -0.15
N SER A 127 6.79 5.22 0.83
CA SER A 127 8.05 5.01 1.55
C SER A 127 8.05 3.71 2.35
N MET A 128 6.99 3.42 3.11
CA MET A 128 6.87 2.19 3.88
C MET A 128 6.89 0.95 2.99
N VAL A 129 6.12 0.96 1.89
CA VAL A 129 6.08 -0.16 0.94
C VAL A 129 7.47 -0.45 0.37
N ARG A 130 8.24 0.58 0.01
CA ARG A 130 9.64 0.40 -0.46
C ARG A 130 10.55 -0.22 0.59
N GLN A 131 10.38 0.15 1.86
CA GLN A 131 11.19 -0.39 2.95
C GLN A 131 10.83 -1.86 3.23
N LEU A 132 9.55 -2.20 3.15
CA LEU A 132 9.05 -3.57 3.32
C LEU A 132 9.49 -4.51 2.19
N LYS A 133 9.75 -3.97 0.98
CA LYS A 133 10.10 -4.74 -0.23
C LYS A 133 9.17 -5.94 -0.44
N PRO A 134 7.85 -5.72 -0.51
CA PRO A 134 6.92 -6.81 -0.70
C PRO A 134 7.10 -7.44 -2.08
N PHE A 135 6.65 -8.68 -2.21
CA PHE A 135 6.53 -9.36 -3.49
C PHE A 135 5.42 -8.74 -4.35
N TYR A 136 4.33 -8.33 -3.69
CA TYR A 136 3.17 -7.72 -4.33
C TYR A 136 2.61 -6.59 -3.47
N HIS A 137 2.18 -5.50 -4.12
CA HIS A 137 1.50 -4.40 -3.45
C HIS A 137 0.19 -4.05 -4.14
N ILE A 138 -0.88 -3.95 -3.36
CA ILE A 138 -2.22 -3.56 -3.83
C ILE A 138 -2.56 -2.21 -3.22
N ASP A 139 -2.83 -1.21 -4.06
CA ASP A 139 -3.26 0.13 -3.64
C ASP A 139 -4.44 0.64 -4.49
N THR A 140 -5.19 1.56 -3.92
CA THR A 140 -6.26 2.30 -4.62
C THR A 140 -5.76 3.60 -5.21
N GLU A 141 -4.70 4.17 -4.63
CA GLU A 141 -4.19 5.46 -5.02
C GLU A 141 -3.17 5.32 -6.16
N GLY A 142 -3.51 5.87 -7.32
CA GLY A 142 -2.66 5.78 -8.51
C GLY A 142 -1.29 6.46 -8.32
N GLU A 143 -1.22 7.51 -7.48
CA GLU A 143 0.04 8.18 -7.17
C GLU A 143 1.05 7.27 -6.45
N VAL A 144 0.58 6.39 -5.57
CA VAL A 144 1.44 5.42 -4.88
C VAL A 144 2.00 4.42 -5.87
N ILE A 145 1.15 3.87 -6.74
CA ILE A 145 1.54 2.90 -7.77
C ILE A 145 2.61 3.50 -8.69
N ARG A 146 2.39 4.69 -9.22
CA ARG A 146 3.38 5.43 -10.03
C ARG A 146 4.69 5.65 -9.30
N THR A 147 4.64 5.95 -8.00
CA THR A 147 5.84 6.16 -7.18
C THR A 147 6.61 4.86 -6.94
N LEU A 148 5.92 3.73 -6.90
CA LEU A 148 6.50 2.40 -6.66
C LEU A 148 6.92 1.67 -7.93
N GLU A 149 6.54 2.17 -9.10
CA GLU A 149 6.90 1.61 -10.39
C GLU A 149 8.43 1.44 -10.52
N GLY A 150 8.85 0.27 -10.99
CA GLY A 150 10.27 -0.11 -11.07
C GLY A 150 10.94 -0.45 -9.74
N LYS A 151 10.29 -0.21 -8.59
CA LYS A 151 10.85 -0.46 -7.24
C LYS A 151 10.25 -1.69 -6.57
N VAL A 152 8.97 -1.98 -6.84
CA VAL A 152 8.27 -3.18 -6.40
C VAL A 152 8.01 -4.07 -7.62
N PRO A 153 8.25 -5.39 -7.55
CA PRO A 153 8.15 -6.26 -8.73
C PRO A 153 6.74 -6.29 -9.32
N ASN A 154 5.73 -6.39 -8.45
CA ASN A 154 4.35 -6.54 -8.86
C ASN A 154 3.47 -5.52 -8.11
N LEU A 155 2.70 -4.76 -8.88
CA LEU A 155 1.81 -3.71 -8.40
C LEU A 155 0.41 -3.98 -8.97
N ALA A 156 -0.60 -3.98 -8.10
CA ALA A 156 -1.99 -3.90 -8.52
C ALA A 156 -2.56 -2.56 -8.12
N TRP A 157 -3.09 -1.87 -9.12
CA TRP A 157 -3.95 -0.73 -8.90
C TRP A 157 -5.40 -1.19 -8.96
N VAL A 158 -6.15 -0.97 -7.88
CA VAL A 158 -7.58 -1.22 -7.84
C VAL A 158 -8.28 0.13 -7.93
N ALA A 159 -9.07 0.33 -8.98
CA ALA A 159 -9.82 1.56 -9.12
C ALA A 159 -10.77 1.72 -7.92
N PRO A 160 -10.88 2.92 -7.31
CA PRO A 160 -11.91 3.15 -6.32
C PRO A 160 -13.26 2.92 -7.00
N ALA A 161 -14.15 2.17 -6.35
CA ALA A 161 -15.52 2.06 -6.83
C ALA A 161 -16.07 3.48 -7.02
N PRO A 162 -16.75 3.78 -8.15
CA PRO A 162 -17.42 5.06 -8.29
C PRO A 162 -18.41 5.13 -7.12
N GLU A 163 -18.12 5.99 -6.15
CA GLU A 163 -19.03 6.33 -5.07
C GLU A 163 -20.31 6.79 -5.76
N GLU A 164 -21.29 5.88 -5.86
CA GLU A 164 -22.58 6.13 -6.47
C GLU A 164 -23.14 7.33 -5.71
N SER A 165 -23.04 8.49 -6.37
CA SER A 165 -23.18 9.78 -5.72
C SER A 165 -24.53 9.78 -5.05
N GLN A 166 -24.51 9.78 -3.70
CA GLN A 166 -25.71 9.94 -2.90
C GLN A 166 -26.50 11.10 -3.51
N SER A 167 -27.65 10.74 -4.06
CA SER A 167 -28.71 11.58 -4.59
C SER A 167 -28.51 13.08 -4.37
N ALA A 168 -28.34 13.81 -5.47
CA ALA A 168 -28.40 15.27 -5.53
C ALA A 168 -29.56 15.81 -4.66
N PRO A 169 -29.34 16.86 -3.85
CA PRO A 169 -30.45 17.56 -3.21
C PRO A 169 -31.31 18.19 -4.33
N LEU A 170 -32.57 17.78 -4.38
CA LEU A 170 -33.61 18.40 -5.21
C LEU A 170 -33.56 19.92 -5.01
N ALA A 171 -33.37 20.63 -6.11
CA ALA A 171 -33.54 22.06 -6.20
C ALA A 171 -34.94 22.47 -5.71
N SER A 172 -35.01 23.16 -4.57
CA SER A 172 -36.09 24.10 -4.28
C SER A 172 -35.53 25.51 -4.41
N SER A 173 -35.72 26.04 -5.61
CA SER A 173 -35.66 27.45 -5.93
C SER A 173 -36.68 28.24 -5.10
N SER A 174 -36.19 29.16 -4.27
CA SER A 174 -36.98 30.35 -3.90
C SER A 174 -36.03 31.51 -3.67
N SER A 175 -36.00 32.37 -4.67
CA SER A 175 -35.51 33.74 -4.69
C SER A 175 -36.03 34.58 -3.53
N SER A 176 -35.14 35.25 -2.81
CA SER A 176 -35.45 36.57 -2.23
C SER A 176 -34.16 37.37 -2.01
N THR A 177 -33.94 38.30 -2.92
CA THR A 177 -33.09 39.48 -2.84
C THR A 177 -33.44 40.34 -1.62
N THR A 178 -32.43 40.80 -0.87
CA THR A 178 -32.28 42.17 -0.34
C THR A 178 -30.97 42.31 0.45
N ASP A 179 -29.99 43.01 -0.14
CA ASP A 179 -28.99 43.85 0.54
C ASP A 179 -29.71 45.04 1.23
N PRO A 180 -29.20 45.67 2.33
CA PRO A 180 -27.95 46.45 2.29
C PRO A 180 -27.10 46.57 3.58
N SER A 181 -25.79 46.74 3.34
CA SER A 181 -24.75 47.52 4.06
C SER A 181 -25.03 48.13 5.44
N SER A 182 -24.08 47.96 6.38
CA SER A 182 -23.63 49.02 7.31
C SER A 182 -22.27 48.71 7.96
N SER A 183 -21.36 49.66 7.78
CA SER A 183 -20.11 49.94 8.50
C SER A 183 -20.24 49.94 10.03
N SER A 184 -19.19 49.58 10.77
CA SER A 184 -18.44 50.50 11.68
C SER A 184 -17.49 49.79 12.68
N SER A 185 -16.27 50.35 12.75
CA SER A 185 -15.48 50.70 13.94
C SER A 185 -14.82 49.63 14.85
N ALA A 186 -13.49 49.60 14.73
CA ALA A 186 -12.45 49.49 15.75
C ALA A 186 -12.84 49.61 17.24
N VAL A 187 -12.26 48.75 18.08
CA VAL A 187 -11.64 49.13 19.37
C VAL A 187 -10.46 48.21 19.70
N ALA A 188 -9.46 48.82 20.31
CA ALA A 188 -8.16 48.27 20.66
C ALA A 188 -8.13 47.73 22.11
N VAL A 189 -6.91 47.32 22.50
CA VAL A 189 -6.33 47.30 23.87
C VAL A 189 -6.77 46.20 24.84
N SER A 190 -5.86 45.25 25.13
CA SER A 190 -4.96 45.33 26.30
C SER A 190 -4.44 43.95 26.73
N SER A 191 -3.12 43.91 26.85
CA SER A 191 -2.26 42.98 27.55
C SER A 191 -2.64 42.69 29.00
N SER A 192 -2.43 41.45 29.44
CA SER A 192 -1.89 41.18 30.79
C SER A 192 -1.22 39.80 30.86
N SER A 193 0.07 39.87 31.13
CA SER A 193 0.99 38.82 31.59
C SER A 193 0.61 38.23 32.94
N SER A 194 0.86 36.93 33.16
CA SER A 194 1.29 36.44 34.46
C SER A 194 2.12 35.15 34.33
N SER A 195 3.36 35.28 34.78
CA SER A 195 4.42 34.31 35.02
C SER A 195 4.16 33.40 36.24
N SER A 196 4.64 32.15 36.18
CA SER A 196 5.35 31.40 37.26
C SER A 196 5.57 29.95 36.76
N SER A 197 6.77 29.41 36.54
CA SER A 197 7.99 29.19 37.36
C SER A 197 7.90 28.02 38.35
N SER A 198 8.57 26.89 38.02
CA SER A 198 9.38 25.98 38.89
C SER A 198 9.47 24.59 38.21
N SER A 199 10.60 24.13 37.67
CA SER A 199 11.87 23.68 38.25
C SER A 199 11.79 22.34 39.01
N SER A 200 12.34 21.28 38.43
CA SER A 200 13.21 20.34 39.17
C SER A 200 13.98 19.41 38.24
N SER A 201 15.28 19.59 38.27
CA SER A 201 16.38 18.75 37.82
C SER A 201 16.33 17.31 38.36
N SER A 202 16.74 16.33 37.54
CA SER A 202 17.39 15.11 38.03
C SER A 202 18.39 14.61 36.99
N SER A 203 19.64 14.86 37.31
CA SER A 203 20.90 14.43 36.71
C SER A 203 21.21 12.96 37.06
N ALA A 204 21.80 12.21 36.11
CA ALA A 204 23.02 11.39 36.28
C ALA A 204 23.01 10.19 35.31
N GLY A 205 24.15 9.94 34.65
CA GLY A 205 24.42 8.62 34.05
C GLY A 205 25.11 8.59 32.69
N ILE A 206 25.99 9.53 32.35
CA ILE A 206 26.87 9.40 31.17
C ILE A 206 28.08 8.53 31.59
N THR A 207 28.06 7.23 31.25
CA THR A 207 29.28 6.42 31.26
C THR A 207 29.93 6.43 29.89
N SER A 208 31.00 7.20 29.81
CA SER A 208 31.98 7.25 28.74
C SER A 208 32.57 5.86 28.46
N ARG A 209 32.38 5.33 27.24
CA ARG A 209 33.17 4.20 26.74
C ARG A 209 34.17 4.68 25.70
N LYS A 210 35.40 4.76 26.19
CA LYS A 210 36.67 4.94 25.48
C LYS A 210 36.88 3.76 24.52
N GLY A 211 36.88 4.05 23.21
CA GLY A 211 37.21 3.11 22.14
C GLY A 211 38.60 3.39 21.53
N PRO A 212 39.33 2.34 21.07
CA PRO A 212 40.78 2.35 20.80
C PRO A 212 41.20 3.04 19.47
N PRO A 213 42.52 3.27 19.28
CA PRO A 213 43.06 4.23 18.32
C PRO A 213 43.12 3.73 16.87
N LEU A 214 43.06 4.72 15.98
CA LEU A 214 43.22 4.63 14.53
C LEU A 214 44.54 3.94 14.17
N THR A 215 44.45 2.80 13.50
CA THR A 215 45.59 2.20 12.78
C THR A 215 45.46 2.55 11.30
N ALA A 216 46.35 3.41 10.85
CA ALA A 216 46.63 3.66 9.44
C ALA A 216 47.46 2.50 8.87
N ALA A 217 47.06 1.96 7.72
CA ALA A 217 47.95 1.41 6.68
C ALA A 217 47.12 0.68 5.61
N GLY A 218 47.44 0.91 4.33
CA GLY A 218 47.06 -0.01 3.26
C GLY A 218 46.48 0.63 2.01
N MET A 219 47.22 1.54 1.37
CA MET A 219 47.04 1.79 -0.06
C MET A 219 47.37 0.49 -0.81
N ARG A 220 46.36 -0.15 -1.38
CA ARG A 220 46.52 -1.18 -2.42
C ARG A 220 45.86 -0.66 -3.69
N THR A 221 46.69 -0.13 -4.57
CA THR A 221 46.39 0.03 -5.99
C THR A 221 46.38 -1.35 -6.64
N GLY A 222 45.21 -1.80 -7.09
CA GLY A 222 45.01 -3.03 -7.86
C GLY A 222 44.59 -2.70 -9.30
N PRO A 223 45.09 -3.41 -10.32
CA PRO A 223 44.95 -3.02 -11.72
C PRO A 223 43.69 -3.59 -12.38
N GLY A 224 43.18 -2.83 -13.36
CA GLY A 224 42.61 -3.35 -14.62
C GLY A 224 41.46 -4.34 -14.54
N GLY A 225 40.24 -3.83 -14.37
CA GLY A 225 39.01 -4.55 -14.72
C GLY A 225 38.51 -4.10 -16.10
N SER A 226 38.32 -5.08 -16.98
CA SER A 226 37.93 -5.03 -18.39
C SER A 226 36.68 -4.17 -18.71
N PRO A 227 36.54 -3.71 -19.98
CA PRO A 227 35.38 -2.95 -20.43
C PRO A 227 34.10 -3.75 -20.23
N GLN A 228 33.26 -3.22 -19.35
CA GLN A 228 31.93 -3.72 -19.03
C GLN A 228 31.10 -3.70 -20.31
N GLN A 229 30.87 -4.89 -20.86
CA GLN A 229 30.00 -5.12 -22.00
C GLN A 229 28.61 -4.60 -21.63
N GLN A 230 28.26 -3.48 -22.22
CA GLN A 230 27.01 -2.76 -22.03
C GLN A 230 25.90 -3.65 -22.62
N GLN A 231 25.39 -4.58 -21.81
CA GLN A 231 24.17 -5.30 -22.13
C GLN A 231 23.04 -4.28 -22.10
N SER A 232 22.63 -3.87 -23.29
CA SER A 232 21.41 -3.13 -23.57
C SER A 232 20.21 -3.98 -23.19
N GLY A 233 19.97 -4.10 -21.88
CA GLY A 233 18.70 -4.56 -21.35
C GLY A 233 17.63 -3.61 -21.85
N LEU A 234 16.84 -4.08 -22.82
CA LEU A 234 15.63 -3.39 -23.25
C LEU A 234 14.84 -2.97 -22.01
N PRO A 235 14.31 -1.74 -21.96
CA PRO A 235 13.53 -1.30 -20.81
C PRO A 235 12.42 -2.34 -20.59
N ARG A 236 12.42 -2.98 -19.41
CA ARG A 236 11.27 -3.75 -18.93
C ARG A 236 10.10 -2.78 -19.00
N GLN A 237 9.29 -2.88 -20.05
CA GLN A 237 7.96 -2.30 -20.07
C GLN A 237 7.22 -3.01 -18.93
N PHE A 238 7.19 -2.34 -17.78
CA PHE A 238 6.26 -2.67 -16.72
C PHE A 238 4.89 -2.47 -17.36
N GLN A 239 4.27 -3.57 -17.78
CA GLN A 239 2.87 -3.55 -18.16
C GLN A 239 2.15 -3.21 -16.86
N THR A 240 1.75 -1.95 -16.72
CA THR A 240 0.66 -1.59 -15.83
C THR A 240 -0.54 -2.32 -16.41
N GLU A 241 -0.81 -3.52 -15.89
CA GLU A 241 -1.99 -4.30 -16.24
C GLU A 241 -3.23 -3.39 -16.16
N PRO A 242 -4.26 -3.63 -16.99
CA PRO A 242 -5.51 -2.89 -16.91
C PRO A 242 -5.99 -2.88 -15.45
N GLY A 243 -6.27 -1.69 -14.92
CA GLY A 243 -6.62 -1.51 -13.51
C GLY A 243 -7.71 -2.51 -13.10
N PHE A 244 -7.52 -3.17 -11.96
CA PHE A 244 -8.49 -4.13 -11.45
C PHE A 244 -9.76 -3.37 -11.03
N SER A 245 -10.92 -3.94 -11.35
CA SER A 245 -12.20 -3.34 -10.97
C SER A 245 -12.52 -3.61 -9.50
N SER A 246 -11.91 -4.64 -8.90
CA SER A 246 -12.10 -5.00 -7.50
C SER A 246 -10.89 -5.70 -6.89
N LEU A 247 -10.83 -5.70 -5.55
CA LEU A 247 -9.82 -6.46 -4.81
C LEU A 247 -9.89 -7.97 -5.10
N GLU A 248 -11.09 -8.52 -5.32
CA GLU A 248 -11.29 -9.95 -5.57
C GLU A 248 -10.62 -10.43 -6.86
N GLU A 249 -10.74 -9.64 -7.93
CA GLU A 249 -10.08 -9.97 -9.21
C GLU A 249 -8.57 -10.06 -9.01
N CYS A 250 -8.00 -9.10 -8.27
CA CYS A 250 -6.58 -9.11 -7.94
C CYS A 250 -6.21 -10.35 -7.12
N VAL A 251 -7.05 -10.75 -6.14
CA VAL A 251 -6.79 -11.94 -5.33
C VAL A 251 -6.93 -13.23 -6.14
N GLY A 252 -7.87 -13.32 -7.06
CA GLY A 252 -8.00 -14.46 -7.97
C GLY A 252 -6.73 -14.67 -8.79
N VAL A 253 -6.14 -13.58 -9.32
CA VAL A 253 -4.85 -13.65 -10.03
C VAL A 253 -3.72 -14.07 -9.09
N LEU A 254 -3.66 -13.52 -7.86
CA LEU A 254 -2.66 -13.91 -6.86
C LEU A 254 -2.76 -15.40 -6.47
N GLN A 255 -3.97 -15.92 -6.30
CA GLN A 255 -4.22 -17.33 -6.01
C GLN A 255 -3.78 -18.24 -7.17
N GLN A 256 -4.07 -17.85 -8.42
CA GLN A 256 -3.60 -18.57 -9.59
C GLN A 256 -2.07 -18.59 -9.69
N MET A 257 -1.40 -17.46 -9.41
CA MET A 257 0.06 -17.43 -9.36
C MET A 257 0.61 -18.34 -8.27
N ALA A 258 0.04 -18.30 -7.07
CA ALA A 258 0.46 -19.17 -5.97
C ALA A 258 0.27 -20.67 -6.31
N SER A 259 -0.80 -21.00 -7.06
CA SER A 259 -1.04 -22.36 -7.53
C SER A 259 -0.01 -22.82 -8.58
N LEU A 260 0.42 -21.93 -9.49
CA LEU A 260 1.43 -22.24 -10.50
C LEU A 260 2.84 -22.38 -9.92
N GLU A 261 3.18 -21.59 -8.90
CA GLU A 261 4.48 -21.69 -8.23
C GLU A 261 4.63 -22.95 -7.35
N GLY A 262 3.61 -23.82 -7.30
CA GLY A 262 3.63 -25.05 -6.50
C GLY A 262 3.63 -24.77 -4.99
N VAL A 263 3.28 -23.55 -4.58
CA VAL A 263 3.24 -23.13 -3.17
C VAL A 263 2.10 -23.82 -2.42
N ALA A 264 1.08 -24.32 -3.12
CA ALA A 264 -0.09 -25.00 -2.56
C ALA A 264 0.18 -26.42 -1.99
N GLY A 265 1.43 -26.91 -1.97
CA GLY A 265 1.74 -28.29 -1.58
C GLY A 265 1.95 -28.57 -0.08
N LYS A 266 2.05 -27.55 0.79
CA LYS A 266 2.33 -27.74 2.22
C LYS A 266 1.70 -26.62 3.07
N ALA A 267 0.40 -26.69 3.31
CA ALA A 267 -0.27 -25.92 4.36
C ALA A 267 -0.92 -26.90 5.35
#